data_AF-A0A842HPQ8-F1
#
_entry.id   AF-A0A842HPQ8-F1
#
_cell.length_a   1.000
_cell.length_b   1.000
_cell.length_c   1.000
_cell.angle_alpha   90.00
_cell.angle_beta   90.00
_cell.angle_gamma   90.00
#
_symmetry.space_group_name_H-M   'P 1'
#
loop_
_entity.id
_entity.type
_entity.pdbx_description
1 polymer ?
#
loop_
_entity_poly.entity_id
_entity_poly.type
_entity_poly.pdbx_seq_one_letter_code
_entity_poly.pdbx_strand_id
1 'polypeptide(L)'
;MSMNDNFCSIRIVFSLLLISLLPPFLMVMGNQSSLAVGLLLCSLLVFLINFRNVYFKSLKINLIYKIFSFAFIIFFYCVIPYFYYGDSKALTLIPFLPVLAAAYLFSRTLVFASEIDLNKSIFFCFFILIFIGWLGFFTGGGVGPYSGYIKAVPPFAEQSHYALSVGFFALSSLLLSGLFFSLFIIFNLFVLAFLFPSLTLLLFAMISFLLYFLRFGKKRFVFFVVLFCLLFFSLISWISANIHYFGDRLKFDAATNLTTLVWFQGWDLAYSNLIRSYGLGVGAQRLGLSEDQLVGTTYEIYRLYGAQYNLEDGGFLASKIISEFGVLGIVFVLYCSCKICGYFLKLVSFGGRDAKTFVNDKAKIFYGLLIAFLVEMFFRGYGYYSPGVFLALSVSMALSERSKKLAVRNSACQE
;
A
#
# COMPACT_ATOMS: atom_id res chain seq x y z
N MET A 1 -21.42 26.36 -18.98
CA MET A 1 -20.92 26.61 -17.61
C MET A 1 -22.06 26.26 -16.66
N SER A 2 -22.20 24.98 -16.29
CA SER A 2 -23.25 24.52 -15.38
C SER A 2 -22.68 24.44 -13.97
N MET A 3 -23.43 24.90 -12.97
CA MET A 3 -23.12 24.93 -11.53
C MET A 3 -22.80 23.56 -10.86
N ASN A 4 -22.48 22.51 -11.64
CA ASN A 4 -22.17 21.17 -11.16
C ASN A 4 -20.65 20.89 -11.01
N ASP A 5 -19.78 21.82 -11.42
CA ASP A 5 -18.31 21.61 -11.43
C ASP A 5 -17.64 21.71 -10.05
N ASN A 6 -18.39 22.08 -9.00
CA ASN A 6 -17.82 22.29 -7.67
C ASN A 6 -17.81 21.05 -6.78
N PHE A 7 -18.67 20.06 -7.03
CA PHE A 7 -18.69 18.85 -6.22
C PHE A 7 -17.70 17.81 -6.73
N CYS A 8 -16.80 17.41 -5.84
CA CYS A 8 -16.00 16.22 -6.02
C CYS A 8 -16.90 15.02 -6.33
N SER A 9 -16.46 14.09 -7.18
CA SER A 9 -17.24 12.88 -7.45
C SER A 9 -17.44 12.09 -6.15
N ILE A 10 -18.62 12.24 -5.54
CA ILE A 10 -19.00 11.65 -4.25
C ILE A 10 -18.71 10.14 -4.25
N ARG A 11 -18.91 9.48 -5.39
CA ARG A 11 -18.66 8.05 -5.56
C ARG A 11 -17.20 7.65 -5.38
N ILE A 12 -16.26 8.44 -5.91
CA ILE A 12 -14.82 8.15 -5.82
C ILE A 12 -14.36 8.35 -4.38
N VAL A 13 -14.70 9.49 -3.78
CA VAL A 13 -14.39 9.80 -2.38
C VAL A 13 -14.94 8.72 -1.47
N PHE A 14 -16.22 8.37 -1.62
CA PHE A 14 -16.85 7.37 -0.78
C PHE A 14 -16.19 6.00 -0.94
N SER A 15 -15.86 5.58 -2.17
CA SER A 15 -15.14 4.32 -2.40
C SER A 15 -13.76 4.33 -1.73
N LEU A 16 -12.98 5.40 -1.90
CA LEU A 16 -11.64 5.53 -1.31
C LEU A 16 -11.68 5.50 0.22
N LEU A 17 -12.59 6.27 0.83
CA LEU A 17 -12.76 6.33 2.28
C LEU A 17 -13.26 5.01 2.86
N LEU A 18 -14.21 4.34 2.19
CA LEU A 18 -14.67 3.01 2.59
C LEU A 18 -13.50 2.05 2.66
N ILE A 19 -12.69 1.96 1.61
CA ILE A 19 -11.55 1.03 1.57
C ILE A 19 -10.48 1.37 2.61
N SER A 20 -10.21 2.66 2.87
CA SER A 20 -9.16 3.05 3.81
C SER A 20 -9.58 2.99 5.29
N LEU A 21 -10.83 3.30 5.62
CA LEU A 21 -11.27 3.52 7.01
C LEU A 21 -12.14 2.39 7.56
N LEU A 22 -12.98 1.77 6.72
CA LEU A 22 -13.96 0.80 7.20
C LEU A 22 -13.34 -0.57 7.57
N PRO A 23 -12.33 -1.13 6.86
CA PRO A 23 -11.67 -2.35 7.29
C PRO A 23 -11.03 -2.27 8.68
N PRO A 24 -10.19 -1.26 9.00
CA PRO A 24 -9.61 -1.16 10.35
C PRO A 24 -10.66 -0.84 11.41
N PHE A 25 -11.71 -0.09 11.05
CA PHE A 25 -12.84 0.14 11.95
C PHE A 25 -13.57 -1.15 12.34
N LEU A 26 -13.94 -1.97 11.35
CA LEU A 26 -14.64 -3.23 11.57
C LEU A 26 -13.77 -4.26 12.31
N MET A 27 -12.46 -4.24 12.08
CA MET A 27 -11.52 -5.09 12.80
C MET A 27 -11.59 -4.83 14.31
N VAL A 28 -11.54 -3.55 14.72
CA VAL A 28 -11.59 -3.18 16.13
C VAL A 28 -12.98 -3.39 16.73
N MET A 29 -14.04 -2.92 16.06
CA MET A 29 -15.41 -3.04 16.57
C MET A 29 -15.88 -4.50 16.65
N GLY A 30 -15.46 -5.34 15.71
CA GLY A 30 -15.78 -6.76 15.67
C GLY A 30 -14.80 -7.66 16.41
N ASN A 31 -13.78 -7.09 17.09
CA ASN A 31 -12.68 -7.81 17.73
C ASN A 31 -12.07 -8.91 16.85
N GLN A 32 -11.88 -8.60 15.57
CA GLN A 32 -11.37 -9.54 14.57
C GLN A 32 -9.84 -9.50 14.54
N SER A 33 -9.22 -10.65 14.29
CA SER A 33 -7.76 -10.77 14.17
C SER A 33 -7.20 -10.24 12.84
N SER A 34 -8.04 -10.00 11.82
CA SER A 34 -7.62 -9.62 10.48
C SER A 34 -8.54 -8.57 9.84
N LEU A 35 -7.98 -7.79 8.91
CA LEU A 35 -8.71 -6.86 8.05
C LEU A 35 -9.55 -7.56 6.96
N ALA A 36 -9.39 -8.87 6.76
CA ALA A 36 -10.01 -9.62 5.67
C ALA A 36 -11.54 -9.46 5.59
N VAL A 37 -12.23 -9.64 6.71
CA VAL A 37 -13.70 -9.53 6.77
C VAL A 37 -14.14 -8.11 6.42
N GLY A 38 -13.47 -7.12 7.01
CA GLY A 38 -13.76 -5.70 6.75
C GLY A 38 -13.53 -5.33 5.29
N LEU A 39 -12.40 -5.75 4.71
CA LEU A 39 -12.07 -5.46 3.31
C LEU A 39 -13.04 -6.14 2.34
N LEU A 40 -13.49 -7.36 2.63
CA LEU A 40 -14.48 -8.06 1.81
C LEU A 40 -15.81 -7.32 1.79
N LEU A 41 -16.32 -6.91 2.95
CA LEU A 41 -17.55 -6.10 3.04
C LEU A 41 -17.40 -4.77 2.29
N CYS A 42 -16.26 -4.08 2.46
CA CYS A 42 -15.97 -2.85 1.72
C CYS A 42 -15.93 -3.09 0.21
N SER A 43 -15.32 -4.18 -0.23
CA SER A 43 -15.21 -4.54 -1.63
C SER A 43 -16.58 -4.80 -2.24
N LEU A 44 -17.49 -5.46 -1.52
CA LEU A 44 -18.88 -5.64 -1.95
C LEU A 44 -19.61 -4.30 -2.08
N LEU A 45 -19.46 -3.39 -1.11
CA LEU A 45 -20.06 -2.04 -1.21
C LEU A 45 -19.50 -1.25 -2.40
N VAL A 46 -18.18 -1.25 -2.57
CA VAL A 46 -17.51 -0.59 -3.71
C VAL A 46 -17.94 -1.21 -5.03
N PHE A 47 -18.11 -2.52 -5.08
CA PHE A 47 -18.66 -3.23 -6.23
C PHE A 47 -20.05 -2.69 -6.58
N LEU A 48 -20.98 -2.64 -5.61
CA LEU A 48 -22.34 -2.14 -5.82
C LEU A 48 -22.37 -0.67 -6.29
N ILE A 49 -21.56 0.19 -5.68
CA ILE A 49 -21.46 1.62 -6.04
C ILE A 49 -20.99 1.80 -7.49
N ASN A 50 -20.03 0.98 -7.93
CA ASN A 50 -19.37 1.13 -9.22
C ASN A 50 -19.97 0.25 -10.33
N PHE A 51 -20.89 -0.67 -10.00
CA PHE A 51 -21.49 -1.63 -10.92
C PHE A 51 -22.13 -0.96 -12.15
N ARG A 52 -22.87 0.14 -11.94
CA ARG A 52 -23.58 0.86 -13.00
C ARG A 52 -22.65 1.40 -14.09
N ASN A 53 -21.41 1.74 -13.78
CA ASN A 53 -20.48 2.30 -14.78
C ASN A 53 -19.98 1.26 -15.79
N VAL A 54 -20.06 -0.03 -15.44
CA VAL A 54 -19.52 -1.13 -16.25
C VAL A 54 -20.59 -1.77 -17.13
N TYR A 55 -21.83 -1.89 -16.64
CA TYR A 55 -22.93 -2.48 -17.41
C TYR A 55 -23.28 -1.67 -18.67
N PHE A 56 -23.13 -0.34 -18.63
CA PHE A 56 -23.45 0.54 -19.77
C PHE A 56 -22.29 0.76 -20.76
N LYS A 57 -21.08 0.27 -20.48
CA LYS A 57 -19.89 0.46 -21.34
C LYS A 57 -19.19 -0.87 -21.55
N SER A 58 -19.85 -1.76 -22.30
CA SER A 58 -19.41 -3.07 -22.81
C SER A 58 -18.25 -3.74 -22.04
N LEU A 59 -18.58 -4.71 -21.17
CA LEU A 59 -17.59 -5.65 -20.69
C LEU A 59 -16.95 -6.38 -21.87
N LYS A 60 -15.62 -6.23 -22.02
CA LYS A 60 -14.90 -6.99 -23.04
C LYS A 60 -14.84 -8.45 -22.60
N ILE A 61 -15.39 -9.35 -23.42
CA ILE A 61 -15.38 -10.81 -23.21
C ILE A 61 -13.99 -11.34 -22.83
N ASN A 62 -12.94 -10.86 -23.52
CA ASN A 62 -11.54 -11.25 -23.24
C ASN A 62 -11.08 -10.95 -21.80
N LEU A 63 -11.70 -9.99 -21.13
CA LEU A 63 -11.37 -9.69 -19.74
C LEU A 63 -12.07 -10.66 -18.78
N ILE A 64 -13.33 -11.00 -19.05
CA ILE A 64 -14.07 -12.00 -18.26
C ILE A 64 -13.29 -13.31 -18.27
N TYR A 65 -12.81 -13.75 -19.44
CA TYR A 65 -11.95 -14.94 -19.54
C TYR A 65 -10.67 -14.83 -18.71
N LYS A 66 -10.01 -13.67 -18.68
CA LYS A 66 -8.79 -13.47 -17.88
C LYS A 66 -9.07 -13.51 -16.38
N ILE A 67 -10.13 -12.86 -15.93
CA ILE A 67 -10.56 -12.89 -14.52
C ILE A 67 -10.93 -14.31 -14.12
N PHE A 68 -11.70 -15.02 -14.96
CA PHE A 68 -12.10 -16.40 -14.71
C PHE A 68 -10.90 -17.36 -14.70
N SER A 69 -9.98 -17.22 -15.65
CA SER A 69 -8.75 -18.04 -15.69
C SER A 69 -7.88 -17.80 -14.46
N PHE A 70 -7.73 -16.54 -14.05
CA PHE A 70 -6.98 -16.20 -12.83
C PHE A 70 -7.67 -16.74 -11.57
N ALA A 71 -9.01 -16.61 -11.50
CA ALA A 71 -9.81 -17.17 -10.41
C ALA A 71 -9.68 -18.69 -10.33
N PHE A 72 -9.67 -19.37 -11.47
CA PHE A 72 -9.46 -20.80 -11.57
C PHE A 72 -8.07 -21.20 -11.06
N ILE A 73 -7.01 -20.48 -11.47
CA ILE A 73 -5.64 -20.73 -10.97
C ILE A 73 -5.58 -20.56 -9.45
N ILE A 74 -6.14 -19.47 -8.91
CA ILE A 74 -6.19 -19.24 -7.46
C ILE A 74 -6.94 -20.39 -6.77
N PHE A 75 -8.08 -20.79 -7.32
CA PHE A 75 -8.89 -21.86 -6.75
C PHE A 75 -8.09 -23.17 -6.64
N PHE A 76 -7.45 -23.62 -7.73
CA PHE A 76 -6.60 -24.82 -7.68
C PHE A 76 -5.42 -24.66 -6.72
N TYR A 77 -4.81 -23.49 -6.68
CA TYR A 77 -3.70 -23.19 -5.77
C TYR A 77 -4.11 -23.22 -4.29
N CYS A 78 -5.37 -22.93 -3.96
CA CYS A 78 -5.91 -23.03 -2.59
C CYS A 78 -6.37 -24.44 -2.24
N VAL A 79 -6.89 -25.18 -3.23
CA VAL A 79 -7.46 -26.51 -3.06
C VAL A 79 -6.37 -27.57 -2.87
N ILE A 80 -5.25 -27.46 -3.59
CA ILE A 80 -4.13 -28.41 -3.47
C ILE A 80 -3.62 -28.50 -2.02
N PRO A 81 -3.30 -27.39 -1.33
CA PRO A 81 -2.85 -27.47 0.05
C PRO A 81 -3.94 -27.95 1.02
N TYR A 82 -5.21 -27.64 0.77
CA TYR A 82 -6.32 -28.12 1.58
C TYR A 82 -6.41 -29.66 1.57
N PHE A 83 -6.33 -30.29 0.40
CA PHE A 83 -6.40 -31.75 0.30
C PHE A 83 -5.13 -32.45 0.75
N TYR A 84 -3.95 -31.87 0.49
CA TYR A 84 -2.69 -32.53 0.82
C TYR A 84 -2.29 -32.37 2.29
N TYR A 85 -2.55 -31.19 2.89
CA TYR A 85 -2.13 -30.87 4.25
C TYR A 85 -3.29 -30.74 5.25
N GLY A 86 -4.54 -30.74 4.80
CA GLY A 86 -5.71 -30.55 5.67
C GLY A 86 -5.93 -29.09 6.11
N ASP A 87 -5.20 -28.14 5.54
CA ASP A 87 -5.19 -26.75 6.00
C ASP A 87 -6.36 -25.94 5.42
N SER A 88 -7.40 -25.72 6.23
CA SER A 88 -8.57 -24.91 5.86
C SER A 88 -8.24 -23.43 5.63
N LYS A 89 -7.15 -22.91 6.23
CA LYS A 89 -6.69 -21.53 6.02
C LYS A 89 -6.32 -21.24 4.56
N ALA A 90 -5.88 -22.22 3.78
CA ALA A 90 -5.60 -22.01 2.36
C ALA A 90 -6.84 -21.54 1.57
N LEU A 91 -8.04 -21.98 1.97
CA LEU A 91 -9.30 -21.58 1.35
C LEU A 91 -9.66 -20.11 1.63
N THR A 92 -9.04 -19.47 2.62
CA THR A 92 -9.28 -18.05 2.95
C THR A 92 -8.74 -17.10 1.91
N LEU A 93 -8.04 -17.56 0.87
CA LEU A 93 -7.67 -16.74 -0.30
C LEU A 93 -8.78 -16.71 -1.37
N ILE A 94 -9.72 -17.67 -1.40
CA ILE A 94 -10.86 -17.67 -2.35
C ILE A 94 -11.72 -16.40 -2.21
N PRO A 95 -12.05 -15.91 -0.99
CA PRO A 95 -12.76 -14.64 -0.81
C PRO A 95 -12.02 -13.39 -1.30
N PHE A 96 -10.79 -13.51 -1.81
CA PHE A 96 -10.07 -12.44 -2.50
C PHE A 96 -10.63 -12.17 -3.91
N LEU A 97 -11.34 -13.13 -4.52
CA LEU A 97 -11.92 -12.95 -5.87
C LEU A 97 -12.94 -11.79 -5.94
N PRO A 98 -13.89 -11.64 -4.99
CA PRO A 98 -14.70 -10.42 -4.88
C PRO A 98 -13.89 -9.12 -4.76
N VAL A 99 -12.77 -9.13 -4.03
CA VAL A 99 -11.87 -7.98 -3.89
C VAL A 99 -11.27 -7.58 -5.24
N LEU A 100 -10.81 -8.56 -6.02
CA LEU A 100 -10.31 -8.35 -7.39
C LEU A 100 -11.39 -7.80 -8.33
N ALA A 101 -12.61 -8.33 -8.25
CA ALA A 101 -13.74 -7.85 -9.04
C ALA A 101 -14.07 -6.39 -8.71
N ALA A 102 -14.14 -6.05 -7.42
CA ALA A 102 -14.36 -4.68 -6.96
C ALA A 102 -13.24 -3.72 -7.38
N ALA A 103 -11.97 -4.14 -7.26
CA ALA A 103 -10.81 -3.36 -7.69
C ALA A 103 -10.85 -3.09 -9.21
N TYR A 104 -11.26 -4.08 -9.99
CA TYR A 104 -11.46 -3.92 -11.43
C TYR A 104 -12.57 -2.90 -11.75
N LEU A 105 -13.75 -3.00 -11.12
CA LEU A 105 -14.82 -2.01 -11.35
C LEU A 105 -14.38 -0.60 -10.93
N PHE A 106 -13.69 -0.48 -9.79
CA PHE A 106 -13.15 0.79 -9.33
C PHE A 106 -12.10 1.35 -10.31
N SER A 107 -11.25 0.51 -10.88
CA SER A 107 -10.29 0.91 -11.94
C SER A 107 -10.99 1.57 -13.13
N ARG A 108 -12.16 1.07 -13.54
CA ARG A 108 -12.95 1.68 -14.63
C ARG A 108 -13.46 3.05 -14.24
N THR A 109 -13.96 3.20 -13.02
CA THR A 109 -14.36 4.50 -12.50
C THR A 109 -13.18 5.48 -12.52
N LEU A 110 -11.97 5.06 -12.10
CA LEU A 110 -10.76 5.90 -12.17
C LEU A 110 -10.38 6.29 -13.60
N VAL A 111 -10.52 5.38 -14.58
CA VAL A 111 -10.24 5.66 -16.00
C VAL A 111 -11.19 6.71 -16.55
N PHE A 112 -12.49 6.58 -16.27
CA PHE A 112 -13.53 7.46 -16.82
C PHE A 112 -13.75 8.77 -16.05
N ALA A 113 -13.27 8.87 -14.80
CA ALA A 113 -13.35 10.10 -14.01
C ALA A 113 -12.63 11.27 -14.69
N SER A 114 -13.08 12.50 -14.49
CA SER A 114 -12.32 13.67 -14.92
C SER A 114 -11.06 13.84 -14.06
N GLU A 115 -10.04 14.52 -14.58
CA GLU A 115 -8.82 14.83 -13.80
C GLU A 115 -9.13 15.74 -12.60
N ILE A 116 -10.03 16.70 -12.79
CA ILE A 116 -10.44 17.63 -11.74
C ILE A 116 -11.11 16.87 -10.59
N ASP A 117 -12.03 15.94 -10.90
CA ASP A 117 -12.72 15.15 -9.88
C ASP A 117 -11.76 14.26 -9.10
N LEU A 118 -10.81 13.63 -9.80
CA LEU A 118 -9.85 12.74 -9.15
C LEU A 118 -8.89 13.53 -8.26
N ASN A 119 -8.39 14.68 -8.72
CA ASN A 119 -7.57 15.58 -7.92
C ASN A 119 -8.30 16.01 -6.65
N LYS A 120 -9.53 16.53 -6.78
CA LYS A 120 -10.37 16.92 -5.64
C LYS A 120 -10.61 15.75 -4.68
N SER A 121 -10.86 14.54 -5.20
CA SER A 121 -11.11 13.34 -4.39
C SER A 121 -9.90 12.98 -3.53
N ILE A 122 -8.71 12.95 -4.13
CA ILE A 122 -7.47 12.60 -3.45
C ILE A 122 -7.12 13.63 -2.37
N PHE A 123 -7.24 14.93 -2.68
CA PHE A 123 -7.04 15.98 -1.67
C PHE A 123 -8.04 15.88 -0.53
N PHE A 124 -9.32 15.64 -0.82
CA PHE A 124 -10.34 15.50 0.20
C PHE A 124 -10.07 14.31 1.14
N CYS A 125 -9.73 13.14 0.58
CA CYS A 125 -9.32 11.97 1.37
C CYS A 125 -8.07 12.27 2.22
N PHE A 126 -7.07 12.96 1.66
CA PHE A 126 -5.88 13.38 2.40
C PHE A 126 -6.24 14.27 3.60
N PHE A 127 -7.07 15.30 3.41
CA PHE A 127 -7.47 16.18 4.50
C PHE A 127 -8.23 15.45 5.62
N ILE A 128 -9.14 14.54 5.26
CA ILE A 128 -9.83 13.70 6.24
C ILE A 128 -8.82 12.88 7.06
N LEU A 129 -7.84 12.27 6.42
CA LEU A 129 -6.85 11.44 7.11
C LEU A 129 -5.89 12.27 7.99
N ILE A 130 -5.51 13.46 7.55
CA ILE A 130 -4.71 14.37 8.39
C ILE A 130 -5.53 14.84 9.59
N PHE A 131 -6.80 15.19 9.39
CA PHE A 131 -7.71 15.53 10.47
C PHE A 131 -7.87 14.37 11.47
N ILE A 132 -8.04 13.14 10.99
CA ILE A 132 -8.05 11.93 11.83
C ILE A 132 -6.74 11.77 12.61
N GLY A 133 -5.60 12.04 11.98
CA GLY A 133 -4.29 12.00 12.65
C GLY A 133 -4.21 12.99 13.81
N TRP A 134 -4.57 14.25 13.57
CA TRP A 134 -4.59 15.26 14.62
C TRP A 134 -5.59 14.95 15.74
N LEU A 135 -6.80 14.50 15.39
CA LEU A 135 -7.78 14.04 16.38
C LEU A 135 -7.25 12.87 17.21
N GLY A 136 -6.60 11.89 16.58
CA GLY A 136 -5.99 10.75 17.27
C GLY A 136 -4.91 11.18 18.26
N PHE A 137 -4.13 12.21 17.93
CA PHE A 137 -3.16 12.80 18.85
C PHE A 137 -3.83 13.48 20.05
N PHE A 138 -4.81 14.36 19.80
CA PHE A 138 -5.48 15.10 20.89
C PHE A 138 -6.33 14.21 21.80
N THR A 139 -6.90 13.14 21.27
CA THR A 139 -7.71 12.19 22.06
C THR A 139 -6.88 11.12 22.75
N GLY A 140 -5.58 11.02 22.45
CA GLY A 140 -4.68 10.00 23.00
C GLY A 140 -5.12 8.56 22.69
N GLY A 141 -5.94 8.35 21.67
CA GLY A 141 -6.53 7.04 21.35
C GLY A 141 -7.62 6.55 22.33
N GLY A 142 -7.97 7.34 23.35
CA GLY A 142 -8.93 6.99 24.40
C GLY A 142 -10.41 7.03 23.99
N VAL A 143 -10.72 6.68 22.73
CA VAL A 143 -12.09 6.75 22.21
C VAL A 143 -12.68 5.35 22.10
N GLY A 144 -13.65 5.04 22.96
CA GLY A 144 -14.42 3.79 22.88
C GLY A 144 -13.54 2.52 22.92
N PRO A 145 -13.80 1.51 22.07
CA PRO A 145 -13.04 0.25 22.05
C PRO A 145 -11.55 0.41 21.73
N TYR A 146 -11.13 1.56 21.21
CA TYR A 146 -9.72 1.84 20.88
C TYR A 146 -8.87 2.14 22.12
N SER A 147 -9.50 2.43 23.27
CA SER A 147 -8.81 2.61 24.56
C SER A 147 -8.07 1.38 25.04
N GLY A 148 -8.47 0.18 24.59
CA GLY A 148 -7.76 -1.07 24.90
C GLY A 148 -6.48 -1.29 24.08
N TYR A 149 -6.21 -0.45 23.08
CA TYR A 149 -5.05 -0.58 22.20
C TYR A 149 -3.98 0.46 22.55
N ILE A 150 -2.75 -0.02 22.73
CA ILE A 150 -1.61 0.83 23.03
C ILE A 150 -1.32 1.70 21.80
N LYS A 151 -1.48 3.03 21.95
CA LYS A 151 -1.18 4.04 20.91
C LYS A 151 -2.05 3.93 19.64
N ALA A 152 -3.35 3.64 19.81
CA ALA A 152 -4.29 3.67 18.70
C ALA A 152 -4.50 5.08 18.12
N VAL A 153 -4.85 5.13 16.83
CA VAL A 153 -5.25 6.35 16.12
C VAL A 153 -6.60 6.04 15.47
N PRO A 154 -7.74 6.16 16.16
CA PRO A 154 -9.04 5.71 15.65
C PRO A 154 -9.32 6.26 14.24
N PRO A 155 -9.79 5.42 13.28
CA PRO A 155 -10.24 4.04 13.41
C PRO A 155 -9.13 2.97 13.29
N PHE A 156 -7.87 3.35 13.39
CA PHE A 156 -6.73 2.44 13.29
C PHE A 156 -6.28 1.96 14.68
N ALA A 157 -6.18 0.64 14.83
CA ALA A 157 -5.63 0.01 16.04
C ALA A 157 -4.14 0.36 16.25
N GLU A 158 -3.39 0.64 15.18
CA GLU A 158 -1.96 0.96 15.23
C GLU A 158 -1.61 2.23 14.45
N GLN A 159 -0.58 2.94 14.93
CA GLN A 159 0.00 4.10 14.23
C GLN A 159 0.60 3.74 12.86
N SER A 160 1.13 2.52 12.72
CA SER A 160 1.67 2.04 11.44
C SER A 160 0.57 1.88 10.39
N HIS A 161 -0.63 1.50 10.84
CA HIS A 161 -1.78 1.30 9.98
C HIS A 161 -2.37 2.61 9.45
N TYR A 162 -2.43 3.60 10.34
CA TYR A 162 -2.70 4.99 9.98
C TYR A 162 -1.69 5.51 8.96
N ALA A 163 -0.40 5.27 9.19
CA ALA A 163 0.68 5.76 8.34
C ALA A 163 0.57 5.24 6.90
N LEU A 164 0.27 3.94 6.73
CA LEU A 164 0.02 3.35 5.41
C LEU A 164 -1.13 4.08 4.72
N SER A 165 -2.27 4.26 5.39
CA SER A 165 -3.44 4.92 4.80
C SER A 165 -3.18 6.37 4.38
N VAL A 166 -2.63 7.21 5.27
CA VAL A 166 -2.33 8.61 4.94
C VAL A 166 -1.23 8.74 3.89
N GLY A 167 -0.24 7.84 3.89
CA GLY A 167 0.88 7.83 2.96
C GLY A 167 0.47 7.71 1.49
N PHE A 168 -0.49 6.83 1.17
CA PHE A 168 -1.04 6.68 -0.19
C PHE A 168 -1.57 8.02 -0.75
N PHE A 169 -2.41 8.70 0.02
CA PHE A 169 -3.02 9.96 -0.42
C PHE A 169 -2.02 11.11 -0.36
N ALA A 170 -1.13 11.15 0.63
CA ALA A 170 -0.14 12.20 0.78
C ALA A 170 0.83 12.27 -0.41
N LEU A 171 1.39 11.13 -0.84
CA LEU A 171 2.31 11.10 -1.98
C LEU A 171 1.61 11.52 -3.29
N SER A 172 0.36 11.11 -3.47
CA SER A 172 -0.45 11.47 -4.64
C SER A 172 -0.81 12.96 -4.65
N SER A 173 -1.26 13.51 -3.52
CA SER A 173 -1.52 14.94 -3.33
C SER A 173 -0.26 15.79 -3.49
N LEU A 174 0.89 15.29 -3.06
CA LEU A 174 2.17 15.98 -3.18
C LEU A 174 2.59 16.14 -4.65
N LEU A 175 2.37 15.15 -5.50
CA LEU A 175 2.74 15.26 -6.92
C LEU A 175 1.86 16.25 -7.70
N LEU A 176 0.68 16.60 -7.19
CA LEU A 176 -0.28 17.52 -7.82
C LEU A 176 -0.18 18.97 -7.33
N SER A 177 0.32 19.17 -6.12
CA SER A 177 0.11 20.42 -5.38
C SER A 177 1.07 21.56 -5.77
N GLY A 178 0.78 22.79 -5.35
CA GLY A 178 1.73 23.91 -5.43
C GLY A 178 2.87 23.79 -4.40
N LEU A 179 3.86 24.69 -4.46
CA LEU A 179 5.04 24.69 -3.58
C LEU A 179 4.66 24.65 -2.09
N PHE A 180 3.85 25.62 -1.65
CA PHE A 180 3.44 25.78 -0.26
C PHE A 180 2.61 24.61 0.25
N PHE A 181 1.70 24.09 -0.57
CA PHE A 181 0.87 22.97 -0.14
C PHE A 181 1.66 21.67 -0.01
N SER A 182 2.70 21.46 -0.81
CA SER A 182 3.58 20.31 -0.61
C SER A 182 4.41 20.41 0.65
N LEU A 183 4.89 21.62 0.99
CA LEU A 183 5.55 21.85 2.27
C LEU A 183 4.58 21.61 3.44
N PHE A 184 3.31 22.00 3.31
CA PHE A 184 2.27 21.68 4.28
C PHE A 184 2.10 20.15 4.47
N ILE A 185 2.04 19.37 3.38
CA ILE A 185 1.97 17.89 3.47
C ILE A 185 3.17 17.34 4.23
N ILE A 186 4.38 17.71 3.80
CA ILE A 186 5.64 17.23 4.37
C ILE A 186 5.73 17.57 5.86
N PHE A 187 5.41 18.82 6.22
CA PHE A 187 5.41 19.29 7.60
C PHE A 187 4.47 18.45 8.47
N ASN A 188 3.22 18.24 8.04
CA ASN A 188 2.27 17.45 8.80
C ASN A 188 2.74 16.00 8.98
N LEU A 189 3.29 15.37 7.92
CA LEU A 189 3.80 14.00 8.03
C LEU A 189 4.99 13.91 9.00
N PHE A 190 5.92 14.85 8.95
CA PHE A 190 7.05 14.86 9.89
C PHE A 190 6.58 15.07 11.32
N VAL A 191 5.75 16.09 11.58
CA VAL A 191 5.25 16.38 12.92
C VAL A 191 4.48 15.19 13.48
N LEU A 192 3.55 14.61 12.71
CA LEU A 192 2.82 13.42 13.14
C LEU A 192 3.75 12.20 13.31
N ALA A 193 4.85 12.06 12.56
CA ALA A 193 5.82 10.96 12.75
C ALA A 193 6.64 11.05 14.03
N PHE A 194 6.83 12.27 14.57
CA PHE A 194 7.47 12.46 15.87
C PHE A 194 6.45 12.35 17.02
N LEU A 195 5.24 12.89 16.83
CA LEU A 195 4.16 12.80 17.82
C LEU A 195 3.61 11.38 17.95
N PHE A 196 3.42 10.69 16.83
CA PHE A 196 3.21 9.26 16.75
C PHE A 196 4.55 8.63 16.44
N PRO A 197 5.31 8.16 17.44
CA PRO A 197 6.64 7.62 17.20
C PRO A 197 6.52 6.42 16.23
N SER A 198 6.64 6.67 14.93
CA SER A 198 6.21 5.76 13.87
C SER A 198 7.18 5.85 12.70
N LEU A 199 8.03 4.82 12.57
CA LEU A 199 9.04 4.74 11.52
C LEU A 199 8.42 4.72 10.12
N THR A 200 7.25 4.08 9.96
CA THR A 200 6.53 4.04 8.68
C THR A 200 6.06 5.42 8.25
N LEU A 201 5.59 6.24 9.20
CA LEU A 201 5.15 7.62 8.89
C LEU A 201 6.34 8.52 8.56
N LEU A 202 7.46 8.35 9.29
CA LEU A 202 8.72 9.03 8.99
C LEU A 202 9.22 8.67 7.59
N LEU A 203 9.14 7.40 7.19
CA LEU A 203 9.51 6.94 5.85
C LEU A 203 8.66 7.63 4.77
N PHE A 204 7.34 7.73 4.96
CA PHE A 204 6.48 8.51 4.05
C PHE A 204 6.85 9.99 4.00
N ALA A 205 7.21 10.60 5.15
CA ALA A 205 7.66 11.99 5.20
C ALA A 205 8.98 12.19 4.41
N MET A 206 9.93 11.25 4.54
CA MET A 206 11.19 11.27 3.81
C MET A 206 10.99 11.07 2.30
N ILE A 207 10.15 10.11 1.89
CA ILE A 207 9.82 9.92 0.47
C ILE A 207 9.12 11.18 -0.07
N SER A 208 8.20 11.76 0.68
CA SER A 208 7.53 13.02 0.33
C SER A 208 8.53 14.17 0.12
N PHE A 209 9.52 14.29 1.02
CA PHE A 209 10.58 15.26 0.92
C PHE A 209 11.47 15.05 -0.32
N LEU A 210 11.82 13.80 -0.65
CA LEU A 210 12.55 13.51 -1.88
C LEU A 210 11.73 13.88 -3.13
N LEU A 211 10.46 13.45 -3.18
CA LEU A 211 9.56 13.73 -4.32
C LEU A 211 9.31 15.23 -4.53
N TYR A 212 9.35 16.04 -3.47
CA TYR A 212 9.24 17.50 -3.58
C TYR A 212 10.26 18.09 -4.55
N PHE A 213 11.49 17.56 -4.57
CA PHE A 213 12.54 18.09 -5.42
C PHE A 213 12.39 17.74 -6.91
N LEU A 214 11.49 16.82 -7.28
CA LEU A 214 11.19 16.50 -8.69
C LEU A 214 10.74 17.75 -9.48
N ARG A 215 10.17 18.73 -8.78
CA ARG A 215 9.67 19.99 -9.33
C ARG A 215 10.76 20.87 -9.92
N PHE A 216 11.97 20.80 -9.38
CA PHE A 216 13.09 21.66 -9.78
C PHE A 216 13.89 21.09 -10.96
N GLY A 217 13.46 19.97 -11.52
CA GLY A 217 14.09 19.35 -12.68
C GLY A 217 15.04 18.21 -12.35
N LYS A 218 15.24 17.30 -13.32
CA LYS A 218 16.04 16.08 -13.14
C LYS A 218 17.43 16.32 -12.52
N LYS A 219 18.19 17.30 -13.02
CA LYS A 219 19.56 17.58 -12.53
C LYS A 219 19.55 18.00 -11.05
N ARG A 220 18.65 18.92 -10.69
CA ARG A 220 18.50 19.39 -9.30
C ARG A 220 17.96 18.29 -8.40
N PHE A 221 17.00 17.50 -8.87
CA PHE A 221 16.49 16.34 -8.14
C PHE A 221 17.61 15.35 -7.79
N VAL A 222 18.44 14.95 -8.76
CA VAL A 222 19.57 14.03 -8.50
C VAL A 222 20.56 14.64 -7.50
N PHE A 223 20.88 15.92 -7.65
CA PHE A 223 21.73 16.64 -6.69
C PHE A 223 21.15 16.60 -5.27
N PHE A 224 19.85 16.91 -5.11
CA PHE A 224 19.19 16.87 -3.80
C PHE A 224 19.06 15.45 -3.24
N VAL A 225 18.92 14.42 -4.07
CA VAL A 225 18.95 13.02 -3.62
C VAL A 225 20.32 12.67 -3.06
N VAL A 226 21.40 13.00 -3.78
CA VAL A 226 22.78 12.74 -3.30
C VAL A 226 23.04 13.50 -2.00
N LEU A 227 22.67 14.78 -1.94
CA LEU A 227 22.79 15.59 -0.74
C LEU A 227 21.97 15.01 0.41
N PHE A 228 20.73 14.59 0.15
CA PHE A 228 19.88 13.95 1.14
C PHE A 228 20.50 12.66 1.65
N CYS A 229 21.06 11.79 0.80
CA CYS A 229 21.73 10.57 1.25
C CYS A 229 22.94 10.87 2.16
N LEU A 230 23.75 11.89 1.82
CA LEU A 230 24.89 12.32 2.64
C LEU A 230 24.44 12.87 3.99
N LEU A 231 23.45 13.76 4.00
CA LEU A 231 22.89 14.35 5.22
C LEU A 231 22.09 13.33 6.04
N PHE A 232 21.47 12.36 5.39
CA PHE A 232 20.69 11.33 6.06
C PHE A 232 21.59 10.41 6.86
N PHE A 233 22.77 10.06 6.35
CA PHE A 233 23.74 9.25 7.07
C PHE A 233 24.27 9.96 8.33
N SER A 234 24.56 11.25 8.24
CA SER A 234 24.95 12.06 9.41
C SER A 234 23.79 12.25 10.39
N LEU A 235 22.58 12.48 9.88
CA LEU A 235 21.37 12.62 10.70
C LEU A 235 21.03 11.33 11.43
N ILE A 236 21.09 10.16 10.78
CA ILE A 236 20.88 8.86 11.44
C ILE A 236 21.86 8.69 12.59
N SER A 237 23.14 8.98 12.35
CA SER A 237 24.18 8.86 13.37
C SER A 237 23.85 9.74 14.58
N TRP A 238 23.43 10.98 14.33
CA TRP A 238 23.01 11.90 15.40
C TRP A 238 21.72 11.48 16.11
N ILE A 239 20.69 11.06 15.37
CA ILE A 239 19.42 10.57 15.93
C ILE A 239 19.67 9.32 16.78
N SER A 240 20.53 8.42 16.31
CA SER A 240 20.85 7.20 17.06
C SER A 240 21.56 7.47 18.38
N ALA A 241 22.32 8.56 18.45
CA ALA A 241 23.01 8.97 19.65
C ALA A 241 22.10 9.73 20.63
N ASN A 242 21.12 10.50 20.13
CA ASN A 242 20.40 11.49 20.94
C ASN A 242 18.90 11.18 21.15
N ILE A 243 18.26 10.40 20.29
CA ILE A 243 16.83 10.09 20.38
C ILE A 243 16.65 8.59 20.59
N HIS A 244 16.49 8.19 21.85
CA HIS A 244 16.43 6.78 22.27
C HIS A 244 15.44 5.94 21.43
N TYR A 245 14.24 6.46 21.18
CA TYR A 245 13.22 5.75 20.40
C TYR A 245 13.66 5.38 18.97
N PHE A 246 14.20 6.34 18.22
CA PHE A 246 14.63 6.09 16.85
C PHE A 246 15.99 5.39 16.81
N GLY A 247 16.88 5.68 17.76
CA GLY A 247 18.15 4.98 17.91
C GLY A 247 17.96 3.48 18.12
N ASP A 248 17.03 3.07 18.99
CA ASP A 248 16.74 1.66 19.20
C ASP A 248 16.06 0.98 18.01
N ARG A 249 15.38 1.74 17.15
CA ARG A 249 14.80 1.23 15.88
C ARG A 249 15.84 1.11 14.76
N LEU A 250 16.90 1.92 14.82
CA LEU A 250 17.97 2.00 13.81
C LEU A 250 19.21 1.17 14.16
N LYS A 251 19.34 0.70 15.41
CA LYS A 251 20.27 -0.36 15.77
C LYS A 251 19.82 -1.63 15.05
N PHE A 252 20.53 -1.99 13.98
CA PHE A 252 20.39 -3.28 13.29
C PHE A 252 21.02 -4.44 14.08
N ASP A 253 21.34 -4.22 15.35
CA ASP A 253 21.66 -5.30 16.26
C ASP A 253 20.33 -6.02 16.56
N ALA A 254 20.22 -7.27 16.15
CA ALA A 254 18.99 -8.06 16.16
C ALA A 254 18.41 -8.28 17.58
N ALA A 255 19.00 -7.70 18.63
CA ALA A 255 18.76 -8.12 19.99
C ALA A 255 17.54 -7.50 20.71
N THR A 256 16.96 -6.37 20.27
CA THR A 256 16.01 -5.64 21.16
C THR A 256 14.80 -4.93 20.53
N ASN A 257 14.68 -4.80 19.21
CA ASN A 257 13.57 -4.04 18.60
C ASN A 257 12.56 -4.92 17.85
N LEU A 258 11.32 -4.98 18.33
CA LEU A 258 10.26 -5.78 17.72
C LEU A 258 10.00 -5.47 16.23
N THR A 259 10.00 -4.19 15.84
CA THR A 259 9.69 -3.82 14.44
C THR A 259 10.80 -4.27 13.50
N THR A 260 12.05 -4.09 13.92
CA THR A 260 13.24 -4.53 13.17
C THR A 260 13.33 -6.05 13.12
N LEU A 261 13.05 -6.72 14.24
CA LEU A 261 12.99 -8.18 14.33
C LEU A 261 11.93 -8.77 13.42
N VAL A 262 10.72 -8.22 13.40
CA VAL A 262 9.64 -8.66 12.50
C VAL A 262 10.03 -8.45 11.03
N TRP A 263 10.77 -7.39 10.72
CA TRP A 263 11.27 -7.17 9.36
C TRP A 263 12.33 -8.20 8.95
N PHE A 264 13.28 -8.52 9.84
CA PHE A 264 14.26 -9.60 9.61
C PHE A 264 13.59 -10.97 9.51
N GLN A 265 12.62 -11.26 10.39
CA GLN A 265 11.83 -12.48 10.35
C GLN A 265 11.17 -12.67 8.99
N GLY A 266 10.63 -11.61 8.38
CA GLY A 266 10.06 -11.67 7.03
C GLY A 266 11.04 -12.19 5.98
N TRP A 267 12.29 -11.70 5.98
CA TRP A 267 13.32 -12.17 5.06
C TRP A 267 13.82 -13.57 5.39
N ASP A 268 14.01 -13.88 6.66
CA ASP A 268 14.47 -15.21 7.11
C ASP A 268 13.45 -16.30 6.78
N LEU A 269 12.15 -16.01 6.96
CA LEU A 269 11.06 -16.89 6.53
C LEU A 269 11.07 -17.07 5.02
N ALA A 270 11.21 -15.98 4.25
CA ALA A 270 11.22 -16.04 2.79
C ALA A 270 12.38 -16.89 2.27
N TYR A 271 13.58 -16.69 2.81
CA TYR A 271 14.77 -17.46 2.46
C TYR A 271 14.65 -18.93 2.87
N SER A 272 14.28 -19.20 4.12
CA SER A 272 14.19 -20.57 4.64
C SER A 272 13.12 -21.37 3.91
N ASN A 273 11.95 -20.78 3.66
CA ASN A 273 10.88 -21.42 2.90
C ASN A 273 11.26 -21.65 1.45
N LEU A 274 12.00 -20.73 0.81
CA LEU A 274 12.48 -20.92 -0.56
C LEU A 274 13.39 -22.15 -0.66
N ILE A 275 14.31 -22.34 0.29
CA ILE A 275 15.21 -23.49 0.33
C ILE A 275 14.44 -24.78 0.65
N ARG A 276 13.65 -24.77 1.73
CA ARG A 276 12.90 -25.95 2.20
C ARG A 276 11.89 -26.46 1.18
N SER A 277 11.29 -25.57 0.39
CA SER A 277 10.32 -25.90 -0.67
C SER A 277 10.94 -26.12 -2.05
N TYR A 278 12.28 -26.17 -2.17
CA TYR A 278 12.99 -26.24 -3.45
C TYR A 278 12.54 -25.17 -4.46
N GLY A 279 12.16 -23.99 -3.97
CA GLY A 279 11.72 -22.87 -4.78
C GLY A 279 10.23 -22.83 -5.13
N LEU A 280 9.41 -23.79 -4.68
CA LEU A 280 7.97 -23.80 -4.96
C LEU A 280 7.15 -22.87 -4.04
N GLY A 281 7.65 -22.62 -2.83
CA GLY A 281 6.92 -21.95 -1.76
C GLY A 281 6.09 -22.91 -0.91
N VAL A 282 5.56 -22.42 0.21
CA VAL A 282 4.81 -23.24 1.19
C VAL A 282 3.32 -23.42 0.87
N GLY A 283 2.81 -22.71 -0.15
CA GLY A 283 1.40 -22.69 -0.53
C GLY A 283 0.62 -21.49 0.04
N ALA A 284 -0.51 -21.17 -0.59
CA ALA A 284 -1.32 -19.99 -0.26
C ALA A 284 -1.80 -19.99 1.20
N GLN A 285 -1.58 -18.87 1.91
CA GLN A 285 -2.01 -18.66 3.29
C GLN A 285 -1.50 -19.71 4.28
N ARG A 286 -0.33 -20.31 4.00
CA ARG A 286 0.30 -21.34 4.85
C ARG A 286 1.57 -20.87 5.55
N LEU A 287 1.96 -19.62 5.35
CA LEU A 287 3.10 -19.05 6.04
C LEU A 287 2.88 -19.07 7.55
N GLY A 288 3.83 -19.62 8.29
CA GLY A 288 3.84 -19.59 9.75
C GLY A 288 2.96 -20.63 10.43
N LEU A 289 2.28 -21.52 9.69
CA LEU A 289 1.32 -22.46 10.28
C LEU A 289 1.96 -23.71 10.90
N SER A 290 3.19 -24.01 10.50
CA SER A 290 3.84 -25.27 10.85
C SER A 290 5.19 -24.99 11.50
N GLU A 291 5.52 -25.77 12.53
CA GLU A 291 6.71 -25.54 13.35
C GLU A 291 8.01 -25.66 12.54
N ASP A 292 8.00 -26.48 11.50
CA ASP A 292 9.11 -26.65 10.55
C ASP A 292 9.35 -25.41 9.68
N GLN A 293 8.47 -24.40 9.72
CA GLN A 293 8.68 -23.11 9.06
C GLN A 293 9.29 -22.06 10.00
N LEU A 294 9.38 -22.33 11.31
CA LEU A 294 9.95 -21.38 12.24
C LEU A 294 11.45 -21.18 11.97
N VAL A 295 11.90 -19.96 12.24
CA VAL A 295 13.28 -19.48 12.01
C VAL A 295 13.85 -18.89 13.29
N GLY A 296 15.17 -18.73 13.36
CA GLY A 296 15.87 -18.20 14.53
C GLY A 296 15.26 -16.91 15.07
N THR A 297 14.95 -15.96 14.19
CA THR A 297 14.31 -14.68 14.55
C THR A 297 12.93 -14.86 15.21
N THR A 298 12.16 -15.88 14.81
CA THR A 298 10.86 -16.16 15.42
C THR A 298 11.02 -16.57 16.88
N TYR A 299 12.01 -17.42 17.17
CA TYR A 299 12.32 -17.82 18.54
C TYR A 299 12.85 -16.66 19.38
N GLU A 300 13.65 -15.77 18.78
CA GLU A 300 14.13 -14.56 19.45
C GLU A 300 13.00 -13.58 19.80
N ILE A 301 12.06 -13.35 18.87
CA ILE A 301 10.86 -12.53 19.12
C ILE A 301 10.07 -13.11 20.29
N TYR A 302 9.81 -14.42 20.25
CA TYR A 302 9.09 -15.10 21.34
C TYR A 302 9.83 -14.99 22.67
N ARG A 303 11.15 -15.16 22.68
CA ARG A 303 11.98 -15.02 23.89
C ARG A 303 11.92 -13.61 24.48
N LEU A 304 11.93 -12.57 23.65
CA LEU A 304 12.00 -11.17 24.09
C LEU A 304 10.63 -10.58 24.45
N TYR A 305 9.57 -11.00 23.78
CA TYR A 305 8.23 -10.39 23.89
C TYR A 305 7.14 -11.35 24.36
N GLY A 306 7.45 -12.65 24.54
CA GLY A 306 6.51 -13.66 25.04
C GLY A 306 5.40 -14.04 24.06
N ALA A 307 5.45 -13.56 22.81
CA ALA A 307 4.46 -13.83 21.78
C ALA A 307 5.08 -13.82 20.38
N GLN A 308 4.45 -14.52 19.45
CA GLN A 308 4.79 -14.46 18.02
C GLN A 308 4.07 -13.28 17.38
N TYR A 309 4.80 -12.46 16.62
CA TYR A 309 4.24 -11.28 15.95
C TYR A 309 4.39 -11.42 14.44
N ASN A 310 3.33 -11.12 13.69
CA ASN A 310 3.31 -11.05 12.22
C ASN A 310 3.87 -12.28 11.49
N LEU A 311 3.84 -13.45 12.12
CA LEU A 311 4.36 -14.70 11.57
C LEU A 311 3.58 -15.09 10.30
N GLU A 312 2.24 -15.09 10.37
CA GLU A 312 1.38 -15.46 9.24
C GLU A 312 1.36 -14.39 8.13
N ASP A 313 1.67 -13.14 8.46
CA ASP A 313 1.68 -12.03 7.52
C ASP A 313 3.07 -11.74 6.92
N GLY A 314 4.10 -12.43 7.39
CA GLY A 314 5.49 -12.25 6.95
C GLY A 314 6.09 -10.88 7.29
N GLY A 315 5.41 -10.05 8.08
CA GLY A 315 5.81 -8.68 8.41
C GLY A 315 5.56 -7.63 7.31
N PHE A 316 5.70 -8.01 6.03
CA PHE A 316 5.41 -7.20 4.85
C PHE A 316 4.98 -8.07 3.66
N LEU A 317 4.40 -7.46 2.63
CA LEU A 317 3.76 -8.22 1.56
C LEU A 317 4.75 -9.03 0.70
N ALA A 318 5.94 -8.48 0.41
CA ALA A 318 6.92 -9.18 -0.43
C ALA A 318 7.42 -10.48 0.21
N SER A 319 7.72 -10.51 1.51
CA SER A 319 8.13 -11.73 2.20
C SER A 319 7.02 -12.77 2.21
N LYS A 320 5.75 -12.36 2.40
CA LYS A 320 4.60 -13.25 2.31
C LYS A 320 4.49 -13.87 0.92
N ILE A 321 4.53 -13.06 -0.13
CA ILE A 321 4.47 -13.54 -1.52
C ILE A 321 5.63 -14.48 -1.84
N ILE A 322 6.86 -14.14 -1.46
CA ILE A 322 8.04 -14.96 -1.73
C ILE A 322 7.98 -16.28 -0.94
N SER A 323 7.58 -16.25 0.32
CA SER A 323 7.47 -17.46 1.14
C SER A 323 6.41 -18.41 0.61
N GLU A 324 5.25 -17.89 0.20
CA GLU A 324 4.12 -18.71 -0.22
C GLU A 324 4.25 -19.22 -1.66
N PHE A 325 4.83 -18.43 -2.58
CA PHE A 325 4.92 -18.75 -4.02
C PHE A 325 6.35 -19.02 -4.52
N GLY A 326 7.34 -18.99 -3.64
CA GLY A 326 8.74 -19.28 -3.95
C GLY A 326 9.30 -18.41 -5.08
N VAL A 327 9.91 -19.05 -6.08
CA VAL A 327 10.53 -18.38 -7.24
C VAL A 327 9.51 -17.57 -8.05
N LEU A 328 8.27 -18.06 -8.20
CA LEU A 328 7.22 -17.30 -8.86
C LEU A 328 6.87 -16.03 -8.09
N GLY A 329 6.90 -16.10 -6.76
CA GLY A 329 6.76 -14.94 -5.88
C GLY A 329 7.87 -13.91 -6.09
N ILE A 330 9.13 -14.35 -6.17
CA ILE A 330 10.28 -13.47 -6.48
C ILE A 330 10.08 -12.77 -7.81
N VAL A 331 9.76 -13.53 -8.87
CA VAL A 331 9.52 -12.97 -10.21
C VAL A 331 8.39 -11.95 -10.19
N PHE A 332 7.30 -12.22 -9.46
CA PHE A 332 6.18 -11.29 -9.32
C PHE A 332 6.58 -9.99 -8.59
N VAL A 333 7.26 -10.10 -7.45
CA VAL A 333 7.73 -8.93 -6.67
C VAL A 333 8.69 -8.08 -7.50
N LEU A 334 9.64 -8.72 -8.20
CA LEU A 334 10.57 -8.03 -9.09
C LEU A 334 9.84 -7.35 -10.25
N TYR A 335 8.91 -8.03 -10.91
CA TYR A 335 8.10 -7.46 -11.98
C TYR A 335 7.34 -6.21 -11.52
N CYS A 336 6.65 -6.29 -10.38
CA CYS A 336 5.92 -5.16 -9.79
C CYS A 336 6.88 -4.00 -9.48
N SER A 337 8.02 -4.30 -8.85
CA SER A 337 9.04 -3.31 -8.49
C SER A 337 9.61 -2.62 -9.74
N CYS A 338 9.99 -3.38 -10.77
CA CYS A 338 10.49 -2.83 -12.03
C CYS A 338 9.47 -1.94 -12.73
N LYS A 339 8.17 -2.29 -12.72
CA LYS A 339 7.11 -1.43 -13.28
C LYS A 339 6.99 -0.12 -12.52
N ILE A 340 6.97 -0.17 -11.19
CA ILE A 340 6.86 1.03 -10.36
C ILE A 340 8.11 1.91 -10.53
N CYS A 341 9.31 1.32 -10.51
CA CYS A 341 10.56 2.02 -10.82
C CYS A 341 10.52 2.67 -12.21
N GLY A 342 10.01 1.97 -13.23
CA GLY A 342 9.83 2.54 -14.57
C GLY A 342 8.90 3.75 -14.60
N TYR A 343 7.81 3.75 -13.82
CA TYR A 343 6.94 4.91 -13.68
C TYR A 343 7.59 6.06 -12.91
N PHE A 344 8.36 5.76 -11.87
CA PHE A 344 9.14 6.74 -11.14
C PHE A 344 10.21 7.39 -12.03
N LEU A 345 10.94 6.62 -12.83
CA LEU A 345 11.91 7.16 -13.79
C LEU A 345 11.25 8.07 -14.82
N LYS A 346 10.02 7.75 -15.27
CA LYS A 346 9.23 8.66 -16.11
C LYS A 346 8.97 9.98 -15.37
N LEU A 347 8.48 9.96 -14.13
CA LEU A 347 8.29 11.17 -13.33
C LEU A 347 9.57 12.02 -13.22
N VAL A 348 10.72 11.39 -12.93
CA VAL A 348 12.01 12.07 -12.84
C VAL A 348 12.42 12.69 -14.17
N SER A 349 12.24 11.95 -15.28
CA SER A 349 12.65 12.40 -16.61
C SER A 349 11.87 13.64 -17.08
N PHE A 350 10.62 13.77 -16.66
CA PHE A 350 9.73 14.88 -16.99
C PHE A 350 9.71 15.98 -15.91
N GLY A 351 10.39 15.79 -14.78
CA GLY A 351 10.52 16.82 -13.76
C GLY A 351 11.18 18.08 -14.33
N GLY A 352 10.60 19.25 -14.04
CA GLY A 352 11.16 20.58 -14.33
C GLY A 352 10.90 21.18 -15.72
N ARG A 353 10.45 20.42 -16.71
CA ARG A 353 9.79 20.98 -17.92
C ARG A 353 8.30 20.92 -17.64
N ASP A 354 7.54 21.99 -17.86
CA ASP A 354 6.11 22.09 -17.55
C ASP A 354 5.44 20.73 -17.41
N ALA A 355 5.42 20.20 -16.17
CA ALA A 355 4.96 18.83 -15.93
C ALA A 355 3.45 18.68 -16.21
N LYS A 356 2.80 19.79 -16.58
CA LYS A 356 1.42 19.87 -17.08
C LYS A 356 1.29 19.47 -18.56
N THR A 357 2.29 19.66 -19.40
CA THR A 357 2.16 19.46 -20.86
C THR A 357 2.36 18.01 -21.32
N PHE A 358 3.12 17.19 -20.58
CA PHE A 358 3.45 15.82 -21.02
C PHE A 358 2.97 14.68 -20.11
N VAL A 359 2.90 14.90 -18.78
CA VAL A 359 2.35 13.91 -17.83
C VAL A 359 1.07 14.47 -17.22
N ASN A 360 -0.04 14.01 -17.77
CA ASN A 360 -1.38 14.31 -17.29
C ASN A 360 -1.54 14.02 -15.78
N ASP A 361 -2.28 14.86 -15.08
CA ASP A 361 -2.38 14.84 -13.61
C ASP A 361 -2.92 13.52 -13.05
N LYS A 362 -3.84 12.86 -13.78
CA LYS A 362 -4.31 11.51 -13.43
C LYS A 362 -3.17 10.48 -13.41
N ALA A 363 -2.18 10.58 -14.29
CA ALA A 363 -1.04 9.67 -14.26
C ALA A 363 -0.14 9.94 -13.05
N LYS A 364 0.04 11.20 -12.63
CA LYS A 364 0.80 11.55 -11.42
C LYS A 364 0.17 10.95 -10.16
N ILE A 365 -1.16 11.02 -10.05
CA ILE A 365 -1.90 10.38 -8.95
C ILE A 365 -1.62 8.88 -8.92
N PHE A 366 -1.76 8.21 -10.06
CA PHE A 366 -1.54 6.78 -10.17
C PHE A 366 -0.11 6.39 -9.79
N TYR A 367 0.88 7.17 -10.21
CA TYR A 367 2.27 6.93 -9.83
C TYR A 367 2.51 7.19 -8.34
N GLY A 368 1.91 8.23 -7.74
CA GLY A 368 1.98 8.50 -6.30
C GLY A 368 1.44 7.34 -5.45
N LEU A 369 0.27 6.81 -5.82
CA LEU A 369 -0.32 5.64 -5.16
C LEU A 369 0.56 4.39 -5.29
N LEU A 370 1.18 4.17 -6.46
CA LEU A 370 2.07 3.02 -6.66
C LEU A 370 3.42 3.17 -5.94
N ILE A 371 3.96 4.38 -5.83
CA ILE A 371 5.17 4.64 -5.02
C ILE A 371 4.87 4.37 -3.54
N ALA A 372 3.70 4.78 -3.06
CA ALA A 372 3.26 4.49 -1.69
C ALA A 372 3.15 2.98 -1.43
N PHE A 373 2.69 2.21 -2.43
CA PHE A 373 2.62 0.75 -2.33
C PHE A 373 3.98 0.07 -2.12
N LEU A 374 5.10 0.67 -2.54
CA LEU A 374 6.44 0.11 -2.25
C LEU A 374 6.73 0.08 -0.74
N VAL A 375 6.23 1.06 0.02
CA VAL A 375 6.35 1.07 1.48
C VAL A 375 5.62 -0.12 2.07
N GLU A 376 4.41 -0.38 1.59
CA GLU A 376 3.63 -1.53 2.05
C GLU A 376 4.27 -2.87 1.64
N MET A 377 4.84 -2.90 0.43
CA MET A 377 5.42 -4.09 -0.14
C MET A 377 6.70 -4.54 0.56
N PHE A 378 7.54 -3.61 1.03
CA PHE A 378 8.88 -3.93 1.55
C PHE A 378 9.13 -3.57 3.02
N PHE A 379 8.33 -2.70 3.63
CA PHE A 379 8.61 -2.20 4.99
C PHE A 379 7.54 -2.60 6.00
N ARG A 380 6.24 -2.56 5.64
CA ARG A 380 5.15 -2.91 6.56
C ARG A 380 3.89 -3.27 5.79
N GLY A 381 3.33 -4.46 5.98
CA GLY A 381 2.11 -4.88 5.28
C GLY A 381 1.15 -5.68 6.16
N TYR A 382 -0.09 -5.81 5.68
CA TYR A 382 -1.19 -6.53 6.35
C TYR A 382 -1.51 -7.88 5.69
N GLY A 383 -0.58 -8.41 4.90
CA GLY A 383 -0.85 -9.50 3.96
C GLY A 383 -1.73 -9.07 2.78
N TYR A 384 -2.43 -10.03 2.17
CA TYR A 384 -3.20 -9.81 0.94
C TYR A 384 -4.42 -8.91 1.10
N TYR A 385 -5.04 -8.94 2.28
CA TYR A 385 -6.27 -8.21 2.56
C TYR A 385 -5.97 -6.81 3.11
N SER A 386 -5.34 -5.97 2.29
CA SER A 386 -5.03 -4.60 2.67
C SER A 386 -5.69 -3.56 1.75
N PRO A 387 -5.98 -2.35 2.28
CA PRO A 387 -6.40 -1.21 1.47
C PRO A 387 -5.37 -0.85 0.39
N GLY A 388 -4.07 -0.98 0.68
CA GLY A 388 -3.00 -0.64 -0.27
C GLY A 388 -2.92 -1.61 -1.44
N VAL A 389 -3.08 -2.92 -1.22
CA VAL A 389 -3.17 -3.92 -2.29
C VAL A 389 -4.37 -3.62 -3.20
N PHE A 390 -5.54 -3.33 -2.62
CA PHE A 390 -6.72 -2.95 -3.40
C PHE A 390 -6.44 -1.73 -4.31
N LEU A 391 -5.85 -0.67 -3.75
CA LEU A 391 -5.53 0.55 -4.50
C LEU A 391 -4.49 0.29 -5.58
N ALA A 392 -3.42 -0.45 -5.27
CA ALA A 392 -2.36 -0.78 -6.20
C ALA A 392 -2.88 -1.60 -7.39
N LEU A 393 -3.75 -2.58 -7.14
CA LEU A 393 -4.41 -3.37 -8.19
C LEU A 393 -5.31 -2.48 -9.06
N SER A 394 -6.17 -1.68 -8.44
CA SER A 394 -7.10 -0.78 -9.15
C SER A 394 -6.35 0.19 -10.06
N VAL A 395 -5.28 0.80 -9.56
CA VAL A 395 -4.47 1.78 -10.31
C VAL A 395 -3.65 1.10 -11.42
N SER A 396 -3.07 -0.07 -11.15
CA SER A 396 -2.32 -0.82 -12.15
C SER A 396 -3.20 -1.24 -13.33
N MET A 397 -4.43 -1.69 -13.05
CA MET A 397 -5.43 -1.99 -14.07
C MET A 397 -5.79 -0.74 -14.87
N ALA A 398 -6.07 0.39 -14.20
CA ALA A 398 -6.39 1.66 -14.85
C ALA A 398 -5.27 2.17 -15.78
N LEU A 399 -4.00 2.07 -15.36
CA LEU A 399 -2.84 2.43 -16.18
C LEU A 399 -2.70 1.53 -17.42
N SER A 400 -2.91 0.23 -17.26
CA SER A 400 -2.81 -0.73 -18.37
C SER A 400 -3.81 -0.42 -19.48
N GLU A 401 -5.03 -0.01 -19.13
CA GLU A 401 -6.08 0.33 -20.09
C GLU A 401 -5.82 1.66 -20.78
N ARG A 402 -5.29 2.63 -20.03
CA ARG A 402 -4.90 3.92 -20.58
C ARG A 402 -3.80 3.78 -21.62
N SER A 403 -2.80 2.94 -21.37
CA SER A 403 -1.71 2.67 -22.32
C SER A 403 -2.22 2.11 -23.64
N LYS A 404 -3.21 1.20 -23.59
CA LYS A 404 -3.85 0.63 -24.79
C LYS A 404 -4.64 1.66 -25.59
N LYS A 405 -5.41 2.52 -24.92
CA LYS A 405 -6.16 3.60 -25.60
C LYS A 405 -5.24 4.57 -26.33
N LEU A 406 -4.10 4.92 -25.73
CA LEU A 406 -3.11 5.80 -26.37
C LEU A 406 -2.45 5.12 -27.59
N ALA A 407 -2.11 3.83 -27.50
CA ALA A 407 -1.55 3.08 -28.62
C ALA A 407 -2.52 2.96 -29.82
N VAL A 408 -3.81 2.73 -29.55
CA VAL A 408 -4.85 2.68 -30.60
C VAL A 408 -5.09 4.05 -31.24
N ARG A 409 -5.08 5.14 -30.44
CA ARG A 409 -5.24 6.49 -30.98
C ARG A 409 -4.07 6.89 -31.89
N ASN A 410 -2.85 6.50 -31.53
CA ASN A 410 -1.66 6.83 -32.33
C ASN A 410 -1.58 6.03 -33.63
N SER A 411 -2.09 4.79 -33.66
CA SER A 411 -2.18 3.99 -34.89
C SER A 411 -3.27 4.51 -35.84
N ALA A 412 -4.42 4.93 -35.31
CA ALA A 412 -5.51 5.52 -36.11
C ALA A 412 -5.23 6.94 -36.64
N CYS A 413 -4.14 7.60 -36.20
CA CYS A 413 -3.68 8.87 -36.78
C CYS A 413 -2.53 8.67 -37.79
N GLN A 414 -2.06 7.44 -37.98
CA GLN A 414 -1.02 7.09 -38.96
C GLN A 414 -1.59 6.44 -40.23
N GLU A 415 -2.89 6.09 -40.21
CA GLU A 415 -3.73 5.80 -41.38
C GLU A 415 -4.51 7.06 -41.77
#